data_AF-A0AAW6JFF1-F1
#
_entry.id   AF-A0AAW6JFF1-F1
#
_cell.length_a   1.000
_cell.length_b   1.000
_cell.length_c   1.000
_cell.angle_alpha   90.00
_cell.angle_beta   90.00
_cell.angle_gamma   90.00
#
_symmetry.space_group_name_H-M   'P 1'
#
loop_
_entity.id
_entity.type
_entity.pdbx_description
1 polymer ?
#
loop_
_entity_poly.entity_id
_entity_poly.type
_entity_poly.pdbx_seq_one_letter_code
_entity_poly.pdbx_strand_id
1 'polypeptide(L)' 'MQTNQYPFAQELITDIEGNIKKVVMDFQDYLRLLEAIEDEGLILATKEVENEKPLNIDEALAELEKE' A
#
# COMPACT_ATOMS: atom_id res chain seq x y z
N MET A 1 -0.04 18.47 19.72
CA MET A 1 1.14 17.78 19.17
C MET A 1 1.65 18.59 17.98
N GLN A 2 2.96 18.75 17.81
CA GLN A 2 3.48 19.49 16.65
C GLN A 2 3.32 18.63 15.39
N THR A 3 2.50 19.10 14.45
CA THR A 3 2.23 18.45 13.15
C THR A 3 3.49 18.28 12.29
N ASN A 4 4.58 18.98 12.63
CA ASN A 4 5.88 18.89 11.96
C ASN A 4 6.53 17.49 11.97
N GLN A 5 6.02 16.52 12.74
CA GLN A 5 6.49 15.14 12.72
C GLN A 5 5.74 14.23 11.73
N TYR A 6 4.65 14.71 11.11
CA TYR A 6 3.78 13.92 10.25
C TYR A 6 3.55 14.66 8.93
N PRO A 7 4.36 14.40 7.89
CA PRO A 7 4.42 15.23 6.69
C PRO A 7 3.09 15.34 5.91
N PHE A 8 2.17 14.39 6.11
CA PHE A 8 0.86 14.36 5.43
C PHE A 8 -0.32 14.72 6.33
N ALA A 9 -0.09 14.95 7.62
CA ALA A 9 -1.16 15.24 8.58
C ALA A 9 -1.36 16.76 8.72
N GLN A 10 -2.54 17.24 8.32
CA GLN A 10 -2.97 18.61 8.56
C GLN A 10 -3.44 18.78 10.01
N GLU A 11 -4.13 17.78 10.55
CA GLU A 11 -4.62 17.78 11.92
C GLU A 11 -4.62 16.35 12.51
N LEU A 12 -4.42 16.25 13.81
CA LEU A 12 -4.51 15.00 14.57
C LEU A 12 -5.61 15.14 15.62
N ILE A 13 -6.60 14.25 15.58
CA ILE A 13 -7.67 14.19 16.58
C ILE A 13 -7.34 13.08 17.56
N THR A 14 -7.17 13.43 18.83
CA THR A 14 -6.78 12.51 19.90
C THR A 14 -7.93 12.26 20.88
N ASP A 15 -7.84 11.16 21.63
CA ASP A 15 -8.65 10.96 22.84
C ASP A 15 -8.13 11.78 24.04
N ILE A 16 -8.78 11.63 25.19
CA ILE A 16 -8.44 12.33 26.43
C ILE A 16 -7.07 11.94 27.01
N GLU A 17 -6.54 10.79 26.61
CA GLU A 17 -5.22 10.29 27.02
C GLU A 17 -4.12 10.74 26.04
N GLY A 18 -4.50 11.38 24.93
CA GLY A 18 -3.58 11.85 23.90
C GLY A 18 -3.29 10.83 22.80
N ASN A 19 -3.98 9.69 22.76
CA ASN A 19 -3.82 8.71 21.68
C ASN A 19 -4.50 9.22 20.41
N ILE A 20 -3.81 9.13 19.27
CA ILE A 20 -4.37 9.51 17.96
C ILE A 20 -5.52 8.56 17.61
N LYS A 21 -6.70 9.11 17.32
CA LYS A 21 -7.88 8.35 16.84
C LYS A 21 -8.22 8.65 15.40
N LYS A 22 -7.91 9.85 14.91
CA LYS A 22 -8.13 10.25 13.52
C LYS A 22 -7.00 11.17 13.05
N VAL A 23 -6.74 11.10 11.75
CA VAL A 23 -5.81 11.98 11.03
C VAL A 23 -6.62 12.70 9.96
N VAL A 24 -6.50 14.02 9.92
CA VAL A 24 -7.02 14.83 8.81
C VAL A 24 -5.84 15.10 7.88
N MET A 25 -6.03 14.84 6.60
CA MET A 25 -5.02 14.99 5.55
C MET A 25 -5.66 15.53 4.29
N ASP A 26 -4.83 16.11 3.42
CA ASP A 26 -5.30 16.51 2.09
C ASP A 26 -5.73 15.28 1.28
N PHE A 27 -6.79 15.44 0.49
CA PHE A 27 -7.29 14.33 -0.32
C PHE A 27 -6.26 13.85 -1.36
N GLN A 28 -5.46 14.75 -1.95
CA GLN A 28 -4.41 14.37 -2.89
C GLN A 28 -3.27 13.62 -2.21
N ASP A 29 -2.93 14.01 -0.98
CA ASP A 29 -1.91 13.30 -0.20
C ASP A 29 -2.39 11.91 0.23
N TYR A 30 -3.69 11.76 0.53
CA TYR A 30 -4.30 10.44 0.76
C TYR A 30 -4.21 9.54 -0.47
N LEU A 31 -4.53 10.05 -1.67
CA LEU A 31 -4.43 9.28 -2.91
C LEU A 31 -2.99 8.84 -3.18
N ARG A 32 -2.01 9.73 -3.01
CA ARG A 32 -0.58 9.40 -3.15
C ARG A 32 -0.14 8.33 -2.16
N LEU A 33 -0.67 8.37 -0.93
CA LEU A 33 -0.39 7.35 0.07
C LEU A 33 -0.94 5.98 -0.36
N LEU A 34 -2.15 5.94 -0.93
CA LEU A 34 -2.71 4.69 -1.47
C LEU A 34 -1.86 4.13 -2.62
N GLU A 35 -1.50 4.98 -3.59
CA GLU A 35 -0.64 4.58 -4.71
C GLU A 35 0.69 3.99 -4.21
N ALA A 36 1.34 4.64 -3.24
CA ALA A 36 2.61 4.15 -2.69
C ALA A 36 2.47 2.78 -2.01
N ILE A 37 1.35 2.53 -1.32
CA ILE A 37 1.07 1.23 -0.68
C ILE A 37 0.80 0.15 -1.74
N GLU A 38 0.07 0.48 -2.80
CA GLU A 38 -0.22 -0.44 -3.91
C GLU A 38 1.07 -0.84 -4.66
N ASP A 39 1.91 0.14 -4.98
CA ASP A 39 3.21 -0.09 -5.62
C ASP A 39 4.14 -0.95 -4.76
N GLU A 40 4.19 -0.69 -3.45
CA GLU A 40 4.97 -1.53 -2.52
C GLU A 40 4.44 -2.97 -2.49
N GLY A 41 3.12 -3.15 -2.44
CA GLY A 41 2.48 -4.47 -2.49
C GLY A 41 2.81 -5.22 -3.77
N LEU A 42 2.77 -4.54 -4.93
CA LEU A 42 3.12 -5.13 -6.21
C LEU A 42 4.60 -5.54 -6.29
N ILE A 43 5.50 -4.71 -5.75
CA ILE A 43 6.93 -5.03 -5.68
C ILE A 43 7.15 -6.28 -4.82
N LEU A 44 6.48 -6.39 -3.67
CA LEU A 44 6.59 -7.56 -2.81
C LEU A 44 6.08 -8.83 -3.51
N ALA A 45 4.90 -8.77 -4.11
CA ALA A 45 4.33 -9.90 -4.86
C ALA A 45 5.25 -10.34 -6.00
N THR A 46 5.85 -9.39 -6.73
CA THR A 46 6.79 -9.70 -7.82
C THR A 46 8.08 -10.35 -7.30
N LYS A 47 8.58 -9.92 -6.14
CA LYS A 47 9.77 -10.52 -5.51
C LYS A 47 9.51 -11.94 -5.01
N GLU A 48 8.33 -12.22 -4.48
CA GLU A 48 7.97 -13.56 -4.01
C GLU A 48 8.06 -14.60 -5.13
N VAL A 49 7.72 -14.20 -6.36
CA VAL A 49 7.74 -15.06 -7.55
C VAL A 49 8.98 -14.90 -8.43
N GLU A 50 9.99 -14.14 -8.00
CA GLU A 50 11.15 -13.75 -8.84
C GLU A 50 11.92 -14.95 -9.42
N ASN A 51 11.93 -16.08 -8.70
CA ASN A 51 12.65 -17.29 -9.10
C ASN A 51 11.75 -18.37 -9.72
N GLU A 52 10.46 -18.08 -9.92
CA GLU A 52 9.54 -19.03 -10.54
C GLU A 52 9.85 -19.21 -12.04
N LYS A 53 9.44 -20.35 -12.60
CA LYS A 53 9.61 -20.62 -14.03
C LYS A 53 8.70 -19.65 -14.81
N PRO A 54 9.23 -18.76 -15.67
CA PRO A 54 8.39 -17.93 -16.51
C PRO A 54 7.66 -18.81 -17.52
N LEU A 55 6.37 -18.55 -17.69
CA LEU A 55 5.51 -19.22 -18.66
C LEU A 55 5.17 -18.26 -19.79
N ASN A 56 5.08 -18.78 -21.00
CA ASN A 56 4.39 -18.05 -22.07
C ASN A 56 2.87 -18.14 -21.89
N ILE A 57 2.10 -17.41 -22.69
CA ILE A 57 0.65 -17.32 -22.53
C ILE A 57 -0.05 -18.68 -22.66
N ASP A 58 0.38 -19.54 -23.59
CA ASP A 58 -0.22 -20.86 -23.79
C ASP A 58 0.10 -21.80 -22.61
N GLU A 59 1.33 -21.75 -22.10
CA GLU A 59 1.74 -22.51 -20.92
C GLU A 59 0.97 -22.05 -19.67
N ALA A 60 0.81 -20.74 -19.47
CA ALA A 60 0.09 -20.18 -18.33
C ALA A 60 -1.40 -20.56 -18.35
N LEU A 61 -2.05 -20.51 -19.52
CA LEU A 61 -3.44 -20.95 -19.67
C LEU A 61 -3.60 -22.45 -19.37
N ALA A 62 -2.65 -23.27 -19.85
CA ALA A 62 -2.68 -24.71 -19.60
C ALA A 62 -2.45 -25.06 -18.12
N GLU A 63 -1.67 -24.29 -17.36
CA GLU A 63 -1.54 -24.46 -15.91
C GLU A 63 -2.80 -23.97 -15.17
N LEU A 64 -3.39 -22.84 -15.58
CA LEU A 64 -4.61 -22.30 -14.98
C LEU A 64 -5.81 -23.26 -15.09
N GLU A 65 -5.94 -23.99 -16.19
CA GLU A 65 -7.02 -24.97 -16.40
C GLU A 65 -6.90 -26.22 -15.50
N LYS A 66 -5.76 -26.42 -14.84
CA LYS A 66 -5.54 -27.56 -13.92
C LYS A 66 -5.98 -27.27 -12.49
N GLU A 67 -6.15 -26.01 -12.12
CA GLU A 67 -6.69 -25.58 -10.82
C GLU A 67 -8.22 -25.67 -10.78
#